data_AF-A0A7C5HF03-F1
#
_entry.id   AF-A0A7C5HF03-F1
#
_cell.length_a   1.000
_cell.length_b   1.000
_cell.length_c   1.000
_cell.angle_alpha   90.00
_cell.angle_beta   90.00
_cell.angle_gamma   90.00
#
_symmetry.space_group_name_H-M   'P 1'
#
loop_
_entity.id
_entity.type
_entity.pdbx_description
1 polymer ?
#
loop_
_entity_poly.entity_id
_entity_poly.type
_entity_poly.pdbx_seq_one_letter_code
_entity_poly.pdbx_strand_id
1 'polypeptide(L)' 'MKKLLFVWIAFAVALFANPATAQTQTQKHSYKNERLCKVFKEKITAYQQEMRNDAYAKATLESYKKRAAMFCGK' A
#
# COMPACT_ATOMS: atom_id res chain seq x y z
N MET A 1 -45.79 -5.87 -33.45
CA MET A 1 -44.88 -4.81 -32.96
C MET A 1 -44.02 -5.32 -31.80
N LYS A 2 -42.99 -6.13 -32.08
CA LYS A 2 -42.15 -6.75 -31.02
C LYS A 2 -40.66 -6.84 -31.38
N LYS A 3 -40.26 -6.29 -32.54
CA LYS A 3 -38.87 -6.30 -33.02
C LYS A 3 -38.12 -4.97 -32.80
N LEU A 4 -38.76 -3.99 -32.16
CA LEU A 4 -38.19 -2.66 -31.91
C LEU A 4 -37.70 -2.45 -30.46
N LEU A 5 -37.60 -3.52 -29.66
CA LEU A 5 -37.21 -3.47 -28.24
C LEU A 5 -35.82 -4.06 -27.96
N PHE A 6 -35.03 -4.38 -29.00
CA PHE A 6 -33.71 -4.98 -28.82
C PHE A 6 -32.52 -4.09 -29.19
N VAL A 7 -32.75 -2.87 -29.73
CA VAL A 7 -31.64 -2.01 -30.22
C VAL A 7 -31.13 -1.02 -29.15
N TRP A 8 -31.83 -0.83 -28.03
CA TRP A 8 -31.43 0.15 -27.01
C TRP A 8 -30.48 -0.38 -25.91
N ILE A 9 -30.18 -1.68 -25.87
CA ILE A 9 -29.33 -2.26 -24.81
C ILE A 9 -27.83 -2.15 -25.13
N ALA A 10 -27.44 -1.81 -26.37
CA ALA A 10 -26.03 -1.77 -26.77
C ALA A 10 -25.30 -0.44 -26.50
N PHE A 11 -25.98 0.63 -26.05
CA PHE A 11 -25.37 1.97 -25.94
C PHE A 11 -25.03 2.41 -24.51
N ALA A 12 -25.14 1.54 -23.50
CA ALA A 12 -24.89 1.92 -22.10
C ALA A 12 -23.53 1.50 -21.53
N VAL A 13 -22.70 0.75 -22.27
CA VAL A 13 -21.46 0.14 -21.72
C VAL A 13 -20.17 0.87 -22.11
N ALA A 14 -20.23 1.92 -22.95
CA ALA A 14 -19.02 2.56 -23.48
C ALA A 14 -18.49 3.77 -22.67
N LEU A 15 -19.12 4.17 -21.56
CA LEU A 15 -18.76 5.42 -20.85
C LEU A 15 -17.77 5.28 -19.68
N PHE A 16 -17.19 4.10 -19.43
CA PHE A 16 -16.19 3.93 -18.35
C PHE A 16 -14.82 3.41 -18.82
N ALA A 17 -14.51 3.49 -20.12
CA ALA A 17 -13.14 3.26 -20.60
C ALA A 17 -12.37 4.58 -20.59
N ASN A 18 -11.96 5.04 -19.40
CA ASN A 18 -11.01 6.13 -19.25
C ASN A 18 -9.62 5.52 -19.05
N PRO A 19 -8.74 5.42 -20.07
CA PRO A 19 -7.42 4.79 -19.94
C PRO A 19 -6.40 5.63 -19.15
N ALA A 20 -6.82 6.71 -18.48
CA ALA A 20 -5.95 7.73 -17.88
C ALA A 20 -5.53 7.48 -16.41
N THR A 21 -5.51 6.23 -15.91
CA THR A 21 -5.16 5.95 -14.49
C THR A 21 -3.92 5.09 -14.28
N ALA A 22 -3.13 4.79 -15.33
CA ALA A 22 -2.01 3.85 -15.20
C ALA A 22 -0.68 4.45 -14.68
N GLN A 23 -0.53 5.77 -14.53
CA GLN A 23 0.80 6.38 -14.30
C GLN A 23 1.02 7.12 -12.98
N THR A 24 0.04 7.20 -12.07
CA THR A 24 0.19 7.97 -10.81
C THR A 24 0.48 7.10 -9.57
N GLN A 25 0.64 5.78 -9.71
CA GLN A 25 0.82 4.89 -8.55
C GLN A 25 2.29 4.73 -8.15
N THR A 26 3.23 4.74 -9.09
CA THR A 26 4.66 4.43 -8.82
C THR A 26 5.35 5.50 -7.97
N GLN A 27 5.15 6.79 -8.25
CA GLN A 27 5.76 7.87 -7.45
C GLN A 27 5.17 7.97 -6.03
N LYS A 28 3.85 7.84 -5.86
CA LYS A 28 3.22 7.82 -4.53
C LYS A 28 3.70 6.64 -3.69
N HIS A 29 3.96 5.50 -4.32
CA HIS A 29 4.46 4.32 -3.62
C HIS A 29 5.89 4.51 -3.09
N SER A 30 6.77 5.12 -3.89
CA SER A 30 8.16 5.37 -3.51
C SER A 30 8.28 6.32 -2.32
N TYR A 31 7.64 7.50 -2.37
CA TYR A 31 7.66 8.46 -1.25
C TYR A 31 7.04 7.87 0.03
N LYS A 32 5.95 7.10 -0.10
CA LYS A 32 5.32 6.42 1.04
C LYS A 32 6.24 5.37 1.65
N ASN A 33 6.97 4.61 0.82
CA ASN A 33 7.93 3.62 1.29
C ASN A 33 9.10 4.29 2.03
N GLU A 34 9.66 5.38 1.51
CA GLU A 34 10.74 6.12 2.17
C GLU A 34 10.32 6.65 3.55
N ARG A 35 9.14 7.28 3.63
CA ARG A 35 8.58 7.76 4.90
C ARG A 35 8.38 6.62 5.89
N LEU A 36 7.83 5.49 5.44
CA LEU A 36 7.60 4.34 6.31
C LEU A 36 8.92 3.69 6.75
N CYS A 37 9.92 3.62 5.87
CA CYS A 37 11.27 3.18 6.20
C CYS A 37 11.85 4.01 7.37
N LYS A 38 11.76 5.34 7.28
CA LYS A 38 12.22 6.25 8.34
C LYS A 38 11.49 5.99 9.67
N VAL A 39 10.15 5.90 9.64
CA VAL A 39 9.33 5.67 10.84
C VAL A 39 9.70 4.35 11.53
N PHE A 40 9.90 3.27 10.77
CA PHE A 40 10.27 1.99 11.37
C PHE A 40 11.70 1.98 11.89
N LYS A 41 12.65 2.67 11.25
CA LYS A 41 14.00 2.87 11.80
C LYS A 41 13.96 3.60 13.13
N GLU A 42 13.24 4.71 13.22
CA GLU A 42 13.09 5.48 14.47
C GLU A 42 12.43 4.63 15.57
N LYS A 43 11.39 3.87 15.24
CA LYS A 43 10.75 2.94 16.18
C LYS A 43 11.70 1.86 16.69
N ILE A 44 12.57 1.32 15.84
CA ILE A 44 13.58 0.33 16.26
C ILE A 44 14.52 0.97 17.28
N THR A 45 15.10 2.13 16.96
CA THR A 45 16.04 2.82 17.85
C THR A 45 15.39 3.17 19.18
N ALA A 46 14.21 3.80 19.17
CA ALA A 46 13.50 4.19 20.39
C ALA A 46 13.09 2.97 21.23
N TYR A 47 12.58 1.92 20.58
CA TYR A 47 12.15 0.73 21.29
C TYR A 47 13.34 -0.02 21.93
N GLN A 48 14.49 -0.08 21.26
CA GLN A 48 15.70 -0.70 21.82
C GLN A 48 16.20 -0.02 23.09
N GLN A 49 15.97 1.29 23.25
CA GLN A 49 16.40 2.03 24.44
C GLN A 49 15.59 1.70 25.69
N GLU A 50 14.31 1.38 25.53
CA GLU A 50 13.37 1.22 26.66
C GLU A 50 12.81 -0.20 26.80
N MET A 51 13.12 -1.11 25.86
CA MET A 51 12.52 -2.44 25.86
C MET A 51 12.97 -3.28 27.06
N ARG A 52 12.02 -4.08 27.55
CA ARG A 52 12.26 -5.12 28.56
C ARG A 52 13.08 -6.27 27.95
N ASN A 53 13.79 -7.03 28.79
CA ASN A 53 14.52 -8.23 28.35
C ASN A 53 13.64 -9.48 28.44
N ASP A 54 12.52 -9.49 27.71
CA ASP A 54 11.61 -10.63 27.64
C ASP A 54 11.37 -11.08 26.19
N ALA A 55 10.78 -12.27 26.01
CA ALA A 55 10.54 -12.84 24.69
C ALA A 55 9.57 -12.00 23.85
N TYR A 56 8.60 -11.34 24.49
CA TYR A 56 7.61 -10.52 23.81
C TYR A 56 8.23 -9.22 23.26
N ALA A 57 9.12 -8.61 24.03
CA ALA A 57 9.88 -7.44 23.62
C ALA A 57 10.80 -7.77 22.44
N LYS A 58 11.50 -8.92 22.49
CA LYS A 58 12.31 -9.41 21.37
C LYS A 58 11.46 -9.61 20.11
N ALA A 59 10.29 -10.26 20.22
CA ALA A 59 9.38 -10.46 19.09
C ALA A 59 8.85 -9.13 18.51
N THR A 60 8.58 -8.15 19.37
CA THR A 60 8.15 -6.80 18.96
C THR A 60 9.25 -6.09 18.18
N LEU A 61 10.50 -6.15 18.66
CA LEU A 61 11.65 -5.58 17.96
C LEU A 61 11.84 -6.22 16.57
N GLU A 62 11.75 -7.55 16.48
CA GLU A 62 11.85 -8.28 15.21
C GLU A 62 10.73 -7.91 14.23
N SER A 63 9.50 -7.70 14.73
CA SER A 63 8.39 -7.20 13.92
C SER A 63 8.68 -5.81 13.31
N TYR A 64 9.27 -4.90 14.10
CA TYR A 64 9.68 -3.58 13.59
C TYR A 64 10.80 -3.67 12.55
N LYS A 65 11.82 -4.50 12.78
CA LYS A 65 12.89 -4.77 11.81
C LYS A 65 12.34 -5.32 10.49
N LYS A 66 11.42 -6.29 10.55
CA LYS A 66 10.78 -6.87 9.37
C LYS A 66 10.02 -5.82 8.57
N ARG A 67 9.29 -4.92 9.24
CA ARG A 67 8.59 -3.80 8.58
C ARG A 67 9.56 -2.80 7.97
N ALA A 68 10.64 -2.45 8.67
CA ALA A 68 11.69 -1.60 8.09
C ALA A 68 12.24 -2.22 6.80
N ALA A 69 12.59 -3.52 6.80
CA ALA A 69 13.10 -4.20 5.61
C ALA A 69 12.12 -4.17 4.43
N MET A 70 10.82 -4.36 4.69
CA MET A 70 9.78 -4.31 3.65
C MET A 70 9.62 -2.94 2.97
N PHE A 71 9.86 -1.85 3.70
CA PHE A 71 9.69 -0.48 3.18
C PHE A 71 11.00 0.17 2.74
N CYS A 72 12.14 -0.21 3.33
CA CYS A 72 13.45 0.32 2.98
C CYS A 72 14.09 -0.37 1.76
N GLY A 73 13.65 -1.58 1.40
CA GLY A 73 14.19 -2.36 0.27
C GLY A 73 13.42 -2.21 -1.05
N LYS A 74 12.58 -1.18 -1.18
CA LYS A 74 11.73 -0.94 -2.36
C LYS A 74 12.04 0.39 -3.01
#